data_AF-A0A7S2NCU8-F1
#
_entry.id   AF-A0A7S2NCU8-F1
#
_cell.length_a   1.000
_cell.length_b   1.000
_cell.length_c   1.000
_cell.angle_alpha   90.00
_cell.angle_beta   90.00
_cell.angle_gamma   90.00
#
_symmetry.space_group_name_H-M   'P 1'
#
loop_
_entity.id
_entity.type
_entity.pdbx_description
1 polymer ?
#
loop_
_entity_poly.entity_id
_entity_poly.type
_entity_poly.pdbx_seq_one_letter_code
_entity_poly.pdbx_strand_id
1 'polypeptide(L)'
;MLIIAFEITVLPLVFAWDMALIGWLQMFTWGTPSFWTLDIGVNFCTGIYSKGEVVMEWKPIALKYCRSWLALDLLVVSCDWVSLSLGLHDSETIKMARFTKLGRIFRVVGIM
;
A
#
# COMPACT_ATOMS: atom_id res chain seq x y z
N MET A 1 4.54 -2.05 -9.51
CA MET A 1 3.67 -1.73 -10.67
C MET A 1 2.74 -2.89 -11.05
N LEU A 2 3.26 -4.10 -11.30
CA LEU A 2 2.40 -5.26 -11.63
C LEU A 2 1.36 -5.61 -10.54
N ILE A 3 1.75 -5.56 -9.27
CA ILE A 3 0.85 -5.81 -8.13
C ILE A 3 -0.28 -4.76 -8.07
N ILE A 4 0.03 -3.48 -8.33
CA ILE A 4 -0.97 -2.40 -8.37
C ILE A 4 -1.97 -2.63 -9.50
N ALA A 5 -1.47 -2.95 -10.71
CA ALA A 5 -2.33 -3.22 -11.86
C ALA A 5 -3.26 -4.41 -11.61
N PHE A 6 -2.74 -5.45 -10.97
CA PHE A 6 -3.53 -6.59 -10.52
C PHE A 6 -4.58 -6.19 -9.47
N GLU A 7 -4.21 -5.40 -8.45
CA GLU A 7 -5.17 -4.93 -7.45
C GLU A 7 -6.28 -4.08 -8.07
N ILE A 8 -5.94 -3.16 -8.97
CA ILE A 8 -6.93 -2.27 -9.63
C ILE A 8 -7.91 -3.06 -10.49
N THR A 9 -7.48 -4.15 -11.11
CA THR A 9 -8.36 -4.98 -11.95
C THR A 9 -9.20 -5.97 -11.13
N VAL A 10 -8.61 -6.55 -10.09
CA VAL A 10 -9.26 -7.60 -9.29
C VAL A 10 -10.18 -7.02 -8.21
N LEU A 11 -9.86 -5.88 -7.59
CA LEU A 11 -10.68 -5.30 -6.52
C LEU A 11 -12.12 -4.97 -6.95
N PRO A 12 -12.38 -4.32 -8.12
CA PRO A 12 -13.74 -4.07 -8.59
C PRO A 12 -14.48 -5.37 -8.90
N LEU A 13 -13.80 -6.36 -9.46
CA LEU A 13 -14.37 -7.67 -9.77
C LEU A 13 -14.82 -8.40 -8.51
N VAL A 14 -13.96 -8.42 -7.48
CA VAL A 14 -14.28 -9.05 -6.19
C VAL A 14 -15.38 -8.28 -5.45
N PHE A 15 -15.47 -6.96 -5.62
CA PHE A 15 -16.53 -6.14 -5.01
C PHE A 15 -17.87 -6.30 -5.73
N ALA A 16 -17.88 -6.28 -7.06
CA ALA A 16 -19.10 -6.38 -7.86
C ALA A 16 -19.76 -7.77 -7.80
N TRP A 17 -18.95 -8.84 -7.64
CA TRP A 17 -19.44 -10.22 -7.54
C TRP A 17 -19.41 -10.80 -6.11
N ASP A 18 -19.12 -9.98 -5.10
CA ASP A 18 -18.97 -10.39 -3.68
C ASP A 18 -18.21 -11.71 -3.50
N MET A 19 -17.08 -11.83 -4.23
CA MET A 19 -16.32 -13.07 -4.32
C MET A 19 -15.71 -13.43 -2.95
N ALA A 20 -15.97 -14.64 -2.48
CA ALA A 20 -15.38 -15.13 -1.25
C ALA A 20 -13.85 -15.24 -1.38
N LEU A 21 -13.13 -14.70 -0.40
CA LEU A 21 -11.66 -14.66 -0.36
C LEU A 21 -11.10 -16.02 0.09
N ILE A 22 -11.20 -17.03 -0.77
CA ILE A 22 -10.75 -18.40 -0.48
C ILE A 22 -9.60 -18.77 -1.43
N GLY A 23 -8.62 -19.53 -0.93
CA GLY A 23 -7.51 -20.04 -1.74
C GLY A 23 -6.51 -18.96 -2.17
N TRP A 24 -6.29 -18.81 -3.48
CA TRP A 24 -5.27 -17.89 -4.02
C TRP A 24 -5.54 -16.41 -3.66
N LEU A 25 -6.82 -16.01 -3.59
CA LEU A 25 -7.22 -14.66 -3.16
C LEU A 25 -6.83 -14.36 -1.70
N GLN A 26 -6.84 -15.37 -0.84
CA GLN A 26 -6.42 -15.22 0.56
C GLN A 26 -4.91 -14.94 0.64
N MET A 27 -4.09 -15.59 -0.21
CA MET A 27 -2.65 -15.32 -0.28
C MET A 27 -2.38 -13.86 -0.67
N PHE A 28 -3.13 -13.29 -1.61
CA PHE A 28 -3.02 -11.86 -1.95
C PHE A 28 -3.45 -10.93 -0.82
N THR A 29 -4.43 -11.35 -0.01
CA THR A 29 -4.92 -10.53 1.11
C THR A 29 -3.84 -10.32 2.17
N TRP A 30 -2.98 -11.31 2.42
CA TRP A 30 -1.84 -11.22 3.34
C TRP A 30 -0.55 -10.75 2.65
N GLY A 31 -0.34 -11.14 1.40
CA GLY A 31 0.86 -10.84 0.63
C GLY A 31 0.98 -9.37 0.25
N THR A 32 -0.14 -8.73 -0.12
CA THR A 32 -0.08 -7.34 -0.57
C THR A 32 0.29 -6.35 0.55
N PRO A 33 -0.33 -6.35 1.74
CA PRO A 33 0.09 -5.48 2.84
C PRO A 33 1.55 -5.69 3.25
N SER A 34 2.01 -6.96 3.23
CA SER A 34 3.40 -7.31 3.53
C SER A 34 4.36 -6.72 2.49
N PHE A 35 4.05 -6.85 1.20
CA PHE A 35 4.84 -6.27 0.12
C PHE A 35 4.93 -4.74 0.25
N TRP A 36 3.81 -4.07 0.54
CA TRP A 36 3.80 -2.61 0.73
C TRP A 36 4.55 -2.15 1.96
N THR A 37 4.56 -2.94 3.03
CA THR A 37 5.36 -2.66 4.23
C THR A 37 6.86 -2.70 3.89
N LEU A 38 7.28 -3.66 3.07
CA LEU A 38 8.66 -3.73 2.58
C LEU A 38 9.01 -2.60 1.61
N ASP A 39 8.09 -2.23 0.72
CA ASP A 39 8.26 -1.10 -0.21
C ASP A 39 8.50 0.22 0.54
N ILE A 40 7.78 0.47 1.65
CA ILE A 40 8.05 1.61 2.54
C ILE A 40 9.50 1.58 3.02
N GLY A 41 9.97 0.42 3.50
CA GLY A 41 11.35 0.22 3.93
C GLY A 41 12.38 0.52 2.84
N VAL A 42 12.12 0.08 1.61
CA VAL A 42 12.99 0.37 0.46
C VAL A 42 12.97 1.86 0.11
N ASN A 43 11.82 2.54 0.23
CA ASN A 43 11.73 3.99 -0.04
C ASN A 43 12.53 4.84 0.94
N PHE A 44 12.78 4.37 2.16
CA PHE A 44 13.73 5.02 3.07
C PHE A 44 15.18 4.94 2.59
N CYS A 45 15.51 3.99 1.72
CA CYS A 45 16.84 3.82 1.12
C CYS A 45 16.96 4.44 -0.28
N THR A 46 15.87 4.99 -0.83
CA THR A 46 15.88 5.59 -2.16
C THR A 46 16.44 7.02 -2.12
N GLY A 47 17.51 7.27 -2.88
CA GLY A 47 18.17 8.57 -2.97
C GLY A 47 17.27 9.70 -3.44
N ILE A 48 17.47 10.90 -2.90
CA ILE A 48 16.76 12.10 -3.33
C ILE A 48 17.63 12.89 -4.31
N TYR A 49 17.01 13.37 -5.39
CA TYR A 49 17.60 14.41 -6.23
C TYR A 49 17.56 15.75 -5.50
N SER A 50 18.73 16.31 -5.21
CA SER A 50 18.88 17.64 -4.62
C SER A 50 19.91 18.42 -5.42
N LYS A 51 19.48 19.52 -6.05
CA LYS A 51 20.36 20.48 -6.75
C LYS A 51 21.28 19.87 -7.82
N GLY A 52 20.81 18.86 -8.56
CA GLY A 52 21.57 18.25 -9.65
C GLY A 52 22.48 17.09 -9.22
N GLU A 53 22.58 16.81 -7.92
CA GLU A 53 23.30 15.64 -7.40
C GLU A 53 22.33 14.66 -6.70
N VAL A 54 22.64 13.37 -6.81
CA VAL A 54 21.93 12.31 -6.09
C VAL A 54 22.55 12.20 -4.71
N VAL A 55 21.84 12.71 -3.71
CA VAL A 55 22.26 12.61 -2.32
C VAL A 55 21.74 11.29 -1.76
N MET A 56 22.66 10.36 -1.49
CA MET A 56 22.36 9.03 -0.90
C MET A 56 22.41 9.06 0.64
N GLU A 57 22.35 10.24 1.25
CA GLU A 57 22.33 10.37 2.70
C GLU A 57 20.96 10.01 3.28
N TRP A 58 20.90 8.87 3.95
CA TRP A 58 19.82 8.30 4.75
C TRP A 58 19.09 9.31 5.66
N LYS A 59 19.79 10.26 6.31
CA LYS A 59 19.15 11.27 7.20
C LYS A 59 18.21 12.25 6.47
N PRO A 60 18.66 13.01 5.45
CA PRO A 60 17.77 13.89 4.69
C PRO A 60 16.72 13.12 3.90
N ILE A 61 17.01 11.88 3.46
CA ILE A 61 16.04 10.99 2.82
C ILE A 61 14.88 10.68 3.75
N ALA A 62 15.18 10.15 4.95
CA ALA A 62 14.17 9.82 5.94
C ALA A 62 13.35 11.06 6.33
N LEU A 63 13.97 12.21 6.60
CA LEU A 63 13.25 13.43 6.97
C LEU A 63 12.25 13.92 5.92
N LYS A 64 12.65 13.93 4.64
CA LYS A 64 11.77 14.36 3.55
C LYS A 64 10.63 13.36 3.32
N TYR A 65 10.94 12.06 3.33
CA TYR A 65 9.96 11.00 3.16
C TYR A 65 8.95 10.97 4.32
N CYS A 66 9.43 11.07 5.57
CA CYS A 66 8.61 11.19 6.78
C CYS A 66 7.59 12.33 6.70
N ARG A 67 7.99 13.50 6.16
CA ARG A 67 7.16 14.70 6.12
C ARG A 67 6.12 14.72 4.99
N SER A 68 6.32 13.92 3.94
CA SER A 68 5.51 14.00 2.72
C SER A 68 4.64 12.77 2.48
N TRP A 69 5.22 11.57 2.50
CA TRP A 69 4.56 10.37 2.02
C TRP A 69 4.42 9.27 3.09
N LEU A 70 5.34 9.22 4.06
CA LEU A 70 5.31 8.19 5.10
C LEU A 70 4.00 8.17 5.87
N ALA A 71 3.49 9.34 6.30
CA ALA A 71 2.28 9.40 7.11
C ALA A 71 1.06 8.79 6.38
N LEU A 72 0.95 9.04 5.07
CA LEU A 72 -0.10 8.44 4.24
C LEU A 72 0.13 6.95 4.01
N ASP A 73 1.35 6.55 3.66
CA ASP A 73 1.71 5.15 3.42
C ASP A 73 1.47 4.29 4.66
N LEU A 74 1.89 4.79 5.83
CA LEU A 74 1.76 4.11 7.12
C LEU A 74 0.29 4.04 7.57
N LEU A 75 -0.51 5.08 7.30
CA LEU A 75 -1.96 5.05 7.52
C LEU A 75 -2.64 3.98 6.65
N VAL A 76 -2.34 3.94 5.34
CA VAL A 76 -2.91 2.95 4.43
C VAL A 76 -2.53 1.53 4.82
N VAL A 77 -1.24 1.28 5.12
CA VAL A 77 -0.77 -0.06 5.52
C VAL A 77 -1.35 -0.47 6.87
N SER A 78 -1.42 0.44 7.85
CA SER A 78 -2.03 0.13 9.15
C SER A 78 -3.52 -0.15 9.04
N CYS A 79 -4.27 0.60 8.23
CA CYS A 79 -5.68 0.28 7.93
C CYS A 79 -5.85 -1.11 7.30
N ASP A 80 -4.96 -1.50 6.37
CA ASP A 80 -4.99 -2.83 5.76
C ASP A 80 -4.75 -3.93 6.80
N TRP A 81 -3.76 -3.77 7.70
CA TRP A 81 -3.51 -4.73 8.78
C TRP A 81 -4.66 -4.80 9.80
N VAL A 82 -5.24 -3.65 10.15
CA VAL A 82 -6.40 -3.58 11.05
C VAL A 82 -7.63 -4.24 10.43
N SER A 83 -7.86 -4.03 9.14
CA SER A 83 -8.96 -4.71 8.46
C SER A 83 -8.73 -6.20 8.31
N LEU A 84 -7.48 -6.63 8.13
CA LEU A 84 -7.15 -8.05 8.09
C LEU A 84 -7.41 -8.72 9.44
N SER A 85 -7.06 -8.07 10.55
CA SER A 85 -7.29 -8.60 11.89
C SER A 85 -8.77 -8.57 12.28
N LEU A 86 -9.52 -7.53 11.92
CA LEU A 86 -10.96 -7.43 12.15
C LEU A 86 -11.77 -8.33 11.19
N GLY A 87 -11.28 -8.52 9.96
CA GLY A 87 -11.86 -9.39 8.94
C GLY A 87 -11.88 -10.87 9.32
N LEU A 88 -11.08 -11.28 10.31
CA LEU A 88 -11.18 -12.61 10.92
C LEU A 88 -12.48 -12.77 11.75
N HIS A 89 -13.07 -11.67 12.22
CA HIS A 89 -14.32 -11.66 12.98
C HIS A 89 -15.52 -11.17 12.17
N ASP A 90 -15.34 -10.26 11.22
CA ASP A 90 -16.46 -9.65 10.49
C ASP A 90 -16.15 -9.30 9.02
N SER A 91 -17.03 -9.73 8.12
CA SER A 91 -16.83 -9.65 6.67
C SER A 91 -17.12 -8.26 6.09
N GLU A 92 -17.89 -7.41 6.78
CA GLU A 92 -18.19 -6.04 6.32
C GLU A 92 -16.96 -5.12 6.41
N THR A 93 -16.11 -5.31 7.43
CA THR A 93 -14.89 -4.51 7.63
C THR A 93 -13.87 -4.72 6.50
N ILE A 94 -13.91 -5.87 5.83
CA ILE A 94 -13.07 -6.18 4.67
C ILE A 94 -13.45 -5.29 3.48
N LYS A 95 -14.73 -4.91 3.34
CA LYS A 95 -15.20 -4.05 2.24
C LYS A 95 -14.66 -2.62 2.38
N MET A 96 -14.61 -2.08 3.61
CA MET A 96 -14.05 -0.75 3.87
C MET A 96 -12.53 -0.67 3.58
N ALA A 97 -11.76 -1.72 3.86
CA ALA A 97 -10.33 -1.67 3.57
C ALA A 97 -9.96 -1.71 2.10
N ARG A 98 -10.90 -2.13 1.23
CA ARG A 98 -10.71 -2.02 -0.21
C ARG A 98 -10.69 -0.56 -0.66
N PHE A 99 -11.36 0.35 0.07
CA PHE A 99 -11.30 1.79 -0.20
C PHE A 99 -9.94 2.39 0.17
N THR A 100 -9.30 1.96 1.26
CA THR A 100 -7.95 2.44 1.61
C THR A 100 -6.90 2.05 0.58
N LYS A 101 -7.11 0.95 -0.17
CA LYS A 101 -6.26 0.60 -1.32
C LYS A 101 -6.30 1.62 -2.45
N LEU A 102 -7.39 2.39 -2.61
CA LEU A 102 -7.46 3.48 -3.60
C LEU A 102 -6.49 4.63 -3.27
N GLY A 103 -6.16 4.83 -1.99
CA GLY A 103 -5.13 5.78 -1.55
C GLY A 103 -3.77 5.52 -2.21
N ARG A 104 -3.47 4.27 -2.56
CA ARG A 104 -2.23 3.88 -3.25
C ARG A 104 -2.14 4.40 -4.68
N ILE A 105 -3.28 4.67 -5.33
CA ILE A 105 -3.33 5.21 -6.70
C ILE A 105 -2.80 6.65 -6.71
N PHE A 106 -3.15 7.45 -5.69
CA PHE A 106 -2.65 8.82 -5.55
C PHE A 106 -1.12 8.87 -5.42
N ARG A 107 -0.51 7.85 -4.83
CA ARG A 107 0.95 7.74 -4.74
C ARG A 107 1.60 7.51 -6.11
N VAL A 108 1.01 6.69 -6.97
CA VAL A 108 1.53 6.49 -8.34
C VAL A 108 1.45 7.78 -9.14
N VAL A 109 0.36 8.55 -8.99
CA VAL A 109 0.16 9.82 -9.69
C VAL A 109 1.11 10.91 -9.17
N GLY A 110 1.44 10.93 -7.87
CA GLY A 110 2.36 11.93 -7.31
C GLY A 110 3.85 11.59 -7.40
N ILE A 111 4.20 10.36 -7.80
CA ILE A 111 5.58 9.92 -8.06
C ILE A 111 5.95 10.08 -9.55
N MET A 112 4.97 10.13 -10.46
CA MET A 112 5.14 10.55 -11.87
C MET A 112 5.27 12.07 -11.99
#